data_AF-A0A4Q1C6Z3-F1
#
_entry.id   AF-A0A4Q1C6Z3-F1
#
_cell.length_a   1.000
_cell.length_b   1.000
_cell.length_c   1.000
_cell.angle_alpha   90.00
_cell.angle_beta   90.00
_cell.angle_gamma   90.00
#
_symmetry.space_group_name_H-M   'P 1'
#
loop_
_entity.id
_entity.type
_entity.pdbx_description
1 polymer ?
#
loop_
_entity_poly.entity_id
_entity_poly.type
_entity_poly.pdbx_seq_one_letter_code
_entity_poly.pdbx_strand_id
1 'polypeptide(L)'
;MSDPPPDCLRCGACCHSPAERFVRVTGADWARLGDAAERVAHFIGRGHEAYMKMTAGHCIALEIRPTDDGAPEYFCTLYDRRPQICRDLARGSPECAGERTVKATCARTI
;
A
#
# COMPACT_ATOMS: atom_id res chain seq x y z
N MET A 1 1.89 3.00 -26.24
CA MET A 1 1.18 2.55 -25.04
C MET A 1 2.21 1.94 -24.11
N SER A 2 2.66 2.65 -23.08
CA SER A 2 3.56 2.04 -22.09
C SER A 2 2.77 1.01 -21.30
N ASP A 3 3.12 -0.25 -21.51
CA ASP A 3 2.70 -1.38 -20.68
C ASP A 3 3.05 -1.03 -19.22
N PRO A 4 2.14 -1.19 -18.25
CA PRO A 4 2.49 -0.94 -16.87
C PRO A 4 3.69 -1.80 -16.49
N PRO A 5 4.62 -1.29 -15.65
CA PRO A 5 5.73 -2.11 -15.19
C PRO A 5 5.13 -3.41 -14.66
N PRO A 6 5.60 -4.57 -15.16
CA PRO A 6 4.97 -5.85 -14.89
C PRO A 6 5.02 -6.18 -13.41
N ASP A 7 5.74 -5.40 -12.61
CA ASP A 7 5.97 -5.63 -11.21
C ASP A 7 5.49 -4.51 -10.29
N CYS A 8 4.71 -4.88 -9.28
CA CYS A 8 4.34 -4.01 -8.17
C CYS A 8 5.59 -3.48 -7.45
N LEU A 9 6.70 -4.23 -7.51
CA LEU A 9 8.00 -3.85 -6.97
C LEU A 9 8.60 -2.59 -7.63
N ARG A 10 8.10 -2.15 -8.78
CA ARG A 10 8.65 -0.97 -9.49
C ARG A 10 7.89 0.32 -9.27
N CYS A 11 6.59 0.27 -9.02
CA CYS A 11 5.80 1.50 -8.86
C CYS A 11 5.38 1.80 -7.42
N GLY A 12 5.09 0.78 -6.61
CA GLY A 12 4.62 0.97 -5.23
C GLY A 12 3.36 1.86 -5.07
N ALA A 13 2.67 2.21 -6.17
CA ALA A 13 1.72 3.32 -6.19
C ALA A 13 0.59 3.13 -5.17
N CYS A 14 -0.02 1.94 -5.13
CA CYS A 14 -1.11 1.62 -4.19
C CYS A 14 -0.69 1.64 -2.71
N CYS A 15 0.61 1.60 -2.39
CA CYS A 15 1.12 1.57 -1.01
C CYS A 15 1.42 2.98 -0.45
N HIS A 16 1.47 4.00 -1.30
CA HIS A 16 1.77 5.38 -0.89
C HIS A 16 0.50 6.17 -0.62
N SER A 17 0.42 6.84 0.52
CA SER A 17 -0.62 7.83 0.79
C SER A 17 -0.23 8.66 2.01
N PRO A 18 -0.46 9.99 2.00
CA PRO A 18 -0.26 10.82 3.18
C PRO A 18 -1.38 10.69 4.22
N ALA A 19 -2.51 10.06 3.86
CA ALA A 19 -3.66 9.96 4.74
C ALA A 19 -3.48 8.87 5.80
N GLU A 20 -3.59 9.23 7.08
CA GLU A 20 -3.54 8.28 8.20
C GLU A 20 -4.69 7.25 8.12
N ARG A 21 -5.87 7.68 7.64
CA ARG A 21 -7.07 6.86 7.43
C ARG A 21 -7.15 6.30 5.99
N PHE A 22 -6.04 5.81 5.43
CA PHE A 22 -5.99 5.37 4.03
C PHE A 22 -6.53 3.94 3.80
N VAL A 23 -6.02 2.96 4.56
CA VAL A 23 -6.41 1.55 4.40
C VAL A 23 -7.22 1.13 5.61
N ARG A 24 -8.54 1.00 5.45
CA ARG A 24 -9.41 0.48 6.50
C ARG A 24 -9.13 -1.01 6.72
N VAL A 25 -9.07 -1.42 7.98
CA VAL A 25 -8.90 -2.81 8.41
C VAL A 25 -10.19 -3.26 9.07
N THR A 26 -10.90 -4.19 8.42
CA THR A 26 -12.08 -4.85 9.00
C THR A 26 -11.67 -5.97 9.95
N GLY A 27 -12.63 -6.54 10.69
CA GLY A 27 -12.36 -7.74 11.52
C GLY A 27 -11.86 -8.93 10.70
N ALA A 28 -12.37 -9.11 9.47
CA ALA A 28 -11.88 -10.15 8.57
C ALA A 28 -10.44 -9.89 8.10
N ASP A 29 -10.09 -8.62 7.86
CA ASP A 29 -8.71 -8.24 7.55
C ASP A 29 -7.79 -8.44 8.76
N TRP A 30 -8.27 -8.12 9.97
CA TRP A 30 -7.52 -8.34 11.20
C TRP A 30 -7.16 -9.81 11.39
N ALA A 31 -8.15 -10.70 11.23
CA ALA A 31 -7.91 -12.15 11.28
C ALA A 31 -6.94 -12.62 10.19
N ARG A 32 -7.02 -12.05 8.98
CA ARG A 32 -6.13 -12.40 7.87
C ARG A 32 -4.69 -11.92 8.07
N LEU A 33 -4.52 -10.75 8.69
CA LEU A 33 -3.19 -10.22 9.07
C LEU A 33 -2.53 -11.12 10.11
N GLY A 34 -3.32 -11.76 10.98
CA GLY A 34 -2.85 -12.66 12.04
C GLY A 34 -1.90 -11.93 12.99
N ASP A 35 -0.79 -12.58 13.34
CA ASP A 35 0.22 -12.03 14.26
C ASP A 35 0.86 -10.72 13.78
N ALA A 36 0.67 -10.35 12.52
CA ALA A 36 1.13 -9.05 12.01
C ALA A 36 0.20 -7.89 12.38
N ALA A 37 -1.06 -8.15 12.72
CA ALA A 37 -2.12 -7.14 12.82
C ALA A 37 -1.74 -6.00 13.77
N GLU A 38 -1.32 -6.30 14.99
CA GLU A 38 -0.96 -5.28 15.99
C GLU A 38 0.26 -4.45 15.59
N ARG A 39 1.20 -5.06 14.86
CA ARG A 39 2.38 -4.37 14.34
C ARG A 39 2.00 -3.39 13.24
N VAL A 40 1.09 -3.77 12.35
CA VAL A 40 0.86 -3.06 11.08
C VAL A 40 -0.42 -2.25 11.02
N ALA A 41 -1.36 -2.47 11.94
CA ALA A 41 -2.62 -1.76 12.05
C ALA A 41 -2.78 -1.13 13.43
N HIS A 42 -3.62 -0.10 13.51
CA HIS A 42 -3.93 0.63 14.74
C HIS A 42 -5.36 1.14 14.71
N PHE A 43 -5.92 1.41 15.89
CA PHE A 43 -7.22 2.02 16.01
C PHE A 43 -7.07 3.55 16.07
N ILE A 44 -7.85 4.26 15.25
CA ILE A 44 -7.83 5.73 15.22
C ILE A 44 -9.11 6.28 15.84
N GLY A 45 -8.97 7.17 16.82
CA GLY A 45 -10.08 7.87 17.47
C GLY A 45 -10.68 7.11 18.66
N ARG A 46 -11.91 7.48 19.06
CA ARG A 46 -12.64 6.84 20.17
C ARG A 46 -13.50 5.63 19.76
N GLY A 47 -13.41 5.22 18.50
CA GLY A 47 -14.21 4.12 17.94
C GLY A 47 -13.41 2.85 17.71
N HIS A 48 -14.09 1.80 17.26
CA HIS A 48 -13.48 0.51 16.91
C HIS A 48 -12.94 0.49 15.46
N GLU A 49 -12.41 1.63 15.01
CA GLU A 49 -11.97 1.79 13.64
C GLU A 49 -10.47 1.52 13.48
N ALA A 50 -10.12 0.29 13.06
CA ALA A 50 -8.76 -0.07 12.67
C ALA A 50 -8.39 0.39 11.25
N TYR A 51 -7.16 0.86 11.10
CA TYR A 51 -6.52 1.24 9.84
C TYR A 51 -5.07 0.72 9.81
N MET A 52 -4.51 0.52 8.61
CA MET A 52 -3.07 0.27 8.49
C MET A 52 -2.29 1.49 8.96
N LYS A 53 -1.17 1.27 9.65
CA LYS A 53 -0.24 2.34 10.02
C LYS A 53 0.40 2.89 8.76
N MET A 54 0.43 4.22 8.65
CA MET A 54 1.09 4.96 7.59
C MET A 54 2.29 5.69 8.20
N THR A 55 3.47 5.55 7.60
CA THR A 55 4.71 6.18 8.03
C THR A 55 5.42 6.77 6.82
N ALA A 56 5.97 7.99 6.96
CA ALA A 56 6.69 8.67 5.88
C ALA A 56 5.94 8.65 4.52
N GLY A 57 4.62 8.83 4.53
CA GLY A 57 3.78 8.87 3.33
C GLY A 57 3.50 7.51 2.67
N HIS A 58 3.79 6.39 3.32
CA HIS A 58 3.50 5.05 2.82
C HIS A 58 3.06 4.08 3.92
N CYS A 59 2.45 2.97 3.52
CA CYS A 59 2.03 1.92 4.44
C CYS A 59 3.23 1.29 5.14
N ILE A 60 3.16 1.04 6.46
CA ILE A 60 4.25 0.44 7.25
C ILE A 60 4.71 -0.94 6.75
N ALA A 61 3.87 -1.64 5.99
CA ALA A 61 4.21 -2.94 5.41
C ALA A 61 5.06 -2.82 4.12
N LEU A 62 5.22 -1.61 3.58
CA LEU A 62 6.05 -1.34 2.42
C LEU A 62 7.50 -1.16 2.85
N GLU A 63 8.37 -2.03 2.34
CA GLU A 63 9.81 -1.91 2.45
C GLU A 63 10.36 -1.36 1.14
N ILE A 64 11.12 -0.26 1.23
CA ILE A 64 11.76 0.36 0.07
C ILE A 64 13.24 -0.07 0.08
N ARG A 65 13.62 -0.90 -0.89
CA ARG A 65 14.97 -1.46 -1.01
C ARG A 65 15.72 -0.80 -2.17
N PRO A 66 17.00 -0.46 -2.03
CA PRO A 66 17.80 -0.08 -3.18
C PRO A 66 18.11 -1.32 -4.02
N THR A 67 17.92 -1.21 -5.34
CA THR A 67 18.43 -2.18 -6.31
C THR A 67 19.89 -1.90 -6.65
N ASP A 68 20.56 -2.86 -7.30
CA ASP A 68 21.96 -2.70 -7.76
C ASP A 68 22.16 -1.49 -8.67
N ASP A 69 21.13 -1.12 -9.44
CA ASP A 69 21.12 0.05 -10.32
C ASP A 69 20.76 1.36 -9.60
N GLY A 70 20.62 1.34 -8.27
CA GLY A 70 20.26 2.49 -7.43
C GLY A 70 18.78 2.89 -7.48
N ALA A 71 17.96 2.22 -8.30
CA ALA A 71 16.52 2.45 -8.32
C ALA A 71 15.84 1.87 -7.07
N PRO A 72 14.76 2.50 -6.55
CA PRO A 72 14.00 1.95 -5.45
C PRO A 72 13.15 0.75 -5.91
N GLU A 73 13.11 -0.27 -5.07
CA GLU A 73 12.24 -1.44 -5.15
C GLU A 73 11.23 -1.41 -3.99
N TYR A 74 9.96 -1.67 -4.31
CA TYR A 74 8.82 -1.50 -3.41
C TYR A 74 8.26 -2.86 -2.98
N PHE A 75 8.75 -3.41 -1.88
CA PHE A 75 8.40 -4.75 -1.41
C PHE A 75 7.32 -4.72 -0.32
N CYS A 76 6.13 -5.27 -0.57
CA CYS A 76 5.11 -5.42 0.45
C CYS A 76 5.33 -6.69 1.28
N THR A 77 5.75 -6.52 2.53
CA THR A 77 6.03 -7.63 3.48
C THR A 77 4.80 -8.44 3.88
N LEU A 78 3.60 -8.01 3.49
CA LEU A 78 2.32 -8.67 3.78
C LEU A 78 1.55 -9.09 2.53
N TYR A 79 2.22 -9.24 1.38
CA TYR A 79 1.55 -9.46 0.08
C TYR A 79 0.48 -10.56 0.12
N ASP A 80 0.77 -11.70 0.75
CA ASP A 80 -0.16 -12.84 0.85
C ASP A 80 -1.23 -12.69 1.92
N ARG A 81 -1.05 -11.75 2.85
CA ARG A 81 -1.97 -11.46 3.98
C ARG A 81 -2.65 -10.11 3.86
N ARG A 82 -2.56 -9.47 2.69
CA ARG A 82 -3.11 -8.15 2.41
C ARG A 82 -4.59 -8.03 2.85
N PRO A 83 -4.98 -6.88 3.44
CA PRO A 83 -6.38 -6.49 3.59
C PRO A 83 -7.11 -6.51 2.25
N GLN A 84 -8.45 -6.62 2.28
CA GLN A 84 -9.26 -6.77 1.08
C GLN A 84 -9.05 -5.62 0.08
N ILE A 85 -9.07 -4.37 0.55
CA ILE A 85 -8.84 -3.18 -0.31
C ILE A 85 -7.49 -3.21 -1.04
N CYS A 86 -6.45 -3.78 -0.41
CA CYS A 86 -5.14 -3.93 -1.05
C CYS A 86 -5.09 -5.06 -2.08
N ARG A 87 -6.04 -6.00 -2.03
CA ARG A 87 -6.23 -7.08 -3.01
C ARG A 87 -7.08 -6.62 -4.17
N ASP A 88 -8.08 -5.79 -3.89
CA ASP A 88 -8.96 -5.18 -4.90
C ASP A 88 -8.14 -4.30 -5.86
N LEU A 89 -7.05 -3.69 -5.37
CA LEU A 89 -5.97 -3.09 -6.16
C LEU A 89 -5.08 -4.15 -6.83
N ALA A 90 -5.69 -5.14 -7.47
CA ALA A 90 -4.99 -6.21 -8.17
C ALA A 90 -4.12 -5.63 -9.30
N ARG A 91 -2.98 -6.28 -9.57
CA ARG A 91 -2.06 -5.84 -10.61
C ARG A 91 -2.79 -5.76 -11.95
N GLY A 92 -2.73 -4.58 -12.59
CA GLY A 92 -3.35 -4.36 -13.90
C GLY A 92 -4.86 -4.08 -13.85
N SER A 93 -5.48 -4.07 -12.66
CA SER A 93 -6.89 -3.72 -12.52
C SER A 93 -7.13 -2.22 -12.82
N PRO A 94 -8.37 -1.82 -13.12
CA PRO A 94 -8.73 -0.41 -13.28
C PRO A 94 -8.35 0.45 -12.07
N GLU A 95 -8.50 -0.08 -10.87
CA GLU A 95 -8.15 0.57 -9.60
C GLU A 95 -6.63 0.79 -9.51
N CYS A 96 -5.83 -0.21 -9.90
CA CYS A 96 -4.37 -0.09 -10.00
C CYS A 96 -3.97 0.99 -11.00
N ALA A 97 -4.63 1.06 -12.16
CA ALA A 97 -4.38 2.08 -13.17
C ALA A 97 -4.76 3.50 -12.67
N GLY A 98 -5.87 3.61 -11.93
CA GLY A 98 -6.30 4.85 -11.28
C GLY A 98 -5.25 5.38 -10.32
N GLU A 99 -4.77 4.53 -9.40
CA GLU A 99 -3.76 4.91 -8.41
C GLU A 99 -2.46 5.40 -9.07
N ARG A 100 -1.99 4.72 -10.11
CA ARG A 100 -0.80 5.16 -10.87
C ARG A 100 -1.03 6.50 -11.54
N THR A 101 -2.20 6.71 -12.15
CA THR A 101 -2.50 7.95 -12.88
C THR A 101 -2.55 9.15 -11.94
N VAL A 102 -3.27 9.02 -10.82
CA VAL A 102 -3.39 10.08 -9.81
C VAL A 102 -2.02 10.43 -9.23
N LYS A 103 -1.23 9.41 -8.85
CA LYS A 103 0.06 9.63 -8.17
C LYS A 103 1.20 10.04 -9.10
N ALA A 104 1.20 9.57 -10.35
CA ALA A 104 2.11 10.09 -11.37
C ALA A 104 1.85 11.58 -11.66
N THR A 105 0.61 12.03 -11.47
CA THR A 105 0.25 13.45 -11.62
C THR A 105 0.75 14.28 -10.44
N CYS A 106 0.66 13.77 -9.21
CA CYS A 106 1.18 14.45 -8.01
C CYS A 106 2.71 14.45 -7.90
N ALA A 107 3.40 13.41 -8.38
CA ALA A 107 4.87 13.34 -8.38
C ALA A 107 5.54 14.36 -9.31
N ARG A 108 4.77 14.99 -10.21
CA ARG A 108 5.23 15.98 -11.19
C ARG A 108 5.21 17.43 -10.67
N THR A 109 4.90 17.65 -9.39
CA THR A 109 4.70 19.01 -8.80
C THR A 109 5.67 19.32 -7.66
N ILE A 110 6.81 18.64 -7.59
CA ILE A 110 7.93 18.95 -6.67
C ILE A 110 9.19 19.26 -7.47
#